data_AF-A0A969S0Z2-F1
#
_entry.id   AF-A0A969S0Z2-F1
#
_cell.length_a   1.000
_cell.length_b   1.000
_cell.length_c   1.000
_cell.angle_alpha   90.00
_cell.angle_beta   90.00
_cell.angle_gamma   90.00
#
_symmetry.space_group_name_H-M   'P 1'
#
loop_
_entity.id
_entity.type
_entity.pdbx_description
1 polymer ?
#
loop_
_entity_poly.entity_id
_entity_poly.type
_entity_poly.pdbx_seq_one_letter_code
_entity_poly.pdbx_strand_id
1 'polypeptide(L)' 'MPQIVLVNPLIPPNTGNIARTCAATGTALHLVGPLGFEISDRYLKRAGLDYWEYVDLHY' A
#
# COMPACT_ATOMS: atom_id res chain seq x y z
N MET A 1 -9.17 -15.68 5.78
CA MET A 1 -8.68 -15.33 4.42
C MET A 1 -7.20 -15.01 4.51
N PRO A 2 -6.42 -15.23 3.45
CA PRO A 2 -5.01 -14.81 3.43
C PRO A 2 -4.90 -13.29 3.55
N GLN A 3 -3.78 -12.80 4.10
CA GLN A 3 -3.43 -11.39 4.19
C GLN A 3 -2.07 -11.15 3.53
N ILE A 4 -1.83 -9.94 3.03
CA ILE A 4 -0.54 -9.57 2.42
C ILE A 4 0.25 -8.72 3.41
N VAL A 5 1.50 -9.11 3.66
CA VAL A 5 2.41 -8.40 4.57
C VAL A 5 3.67 -7.99 3.80
N LEU A 6 3.96 -6.69 3.75
CA LEU A 6 5.20 -6.16 3.19
C LEU A 6 6.11 -5.72 4.33
N VAL A 7 7.21 -6.44 4.50
CA VAL A 7 8.22 -6.16 5.52
C VAL A 7 9.30 -5.27 4.93
N ASN A 8 9.51 -4.10 5.54
CA ASN A 8 10.49 -3.10 5.13
C ASN A 8 10.48 -2.77 3.64
N PRO A 9 9.31 -2.47 3.03
CA PRO A 9 9.25 -2.21 1.60
C PRO A 9 10.04 -0.95 1.24
N LEU A 10 10.91 -1.05 0.24
CA LEU A 10 11.81 0.02 -0.17
C LEU A 10 11.38 0.72 -1.46
N ILE A 11 10.59 0.05 -2.30
CA ILE A 11 10.28 0.51 -3.67
C ILE A 11 8.80 0.94 -3.73
N PRO A 12 8.49 2.24 -3.71
CA PRO A 12 7.10 2.73 -3.66
C PRO A 12 6.21 2.20 -4.79
N PRO A 13 6.65 2.10 -6.06
CA PRO A 13 5.84 1.52 -7.13
C PRO A 13 5.37 0.08 -6.85
N ASN A 14 6.18 -0.74 -6.17
CA ASN A 14 5.81 -2.10 -5.83
C ASN A 14 4.68 -2.12 -4.79
N THR A 15 4.82 -1.31 -3.73
CA THR A 15 3.78 -1.18 -2.70
C THR A 15 2.48 -0.63 -3.27
N GLY A 16 2.55 0.38 -4.16
CA GLY A 16 1.36 0.88 -4.85
C GLY A 16 0.67 -0.19 -5.67
N ASN A 17 1.40 -0.92 -6.52
CA ASN A 17 0.81 -1.99 -7.34
C ASN A 17 0.15 -3.09 -6.50
N ILE A 18 0.79 -3.48 -5.39
CA ILE A 18 0.23 -4.49 -4.46
C ILE A 18 -0.99 -3.93 -3.73
N ALA A 19 -0.95 -2.68 -3.28
CA ALA A 19 -2.08 -2.00 -2.64
C ALA A 19 -3.30 -1.92 -3.58
N ARG A 20 -3.07 -1.69 -4.88
CA ARG A 20 -4.14 -1.74 -5.89
C ARG A 20 -4.78 -3.11 -5.99
N THR A 21 -3.98 -4.18 -5.98
CA THR A 21 -4.50 -5.55 -5.97
C THR A 21 -5.28 -5.84 -4.68
N CYS A 22 -4.79 -5.34 -3.53
CA CYS A 22 -5.46 -5.48 -2.24
C CYS A 22 -6.84 -4.79 -2.25
N ALA A 23 -6.91 -3.54 -2.72
CA ALA A 23 -8.16 -2.81 -2.90
C ALA A 23 -9.14 -3.55 -3.84
N ALA A 24 -8.65 -4.08 -4.96
CA ALA A 24 -9.48 -4.80 -5.94
C ALA A 24 -10.00 -6.15 -5.43
N THR A 25 -9.31 -6.79 -4.48
CA THR A 25 -9.65 -8.13 -3.97
C THR A 25 -10.26 -8.12 -2.58
N GLY A 26 -10.31 -6.97 -1.91
CA GLY A 26 -10.69 -6.87 -0.49
C GLY A 26 -9.71 -7.57 0.44
N THR A 27 -8.45 -7.75 0.01
CA THR A 27 -7.40 -8.36 0.83
C THR A 27 -6.74 -7.29 1.70
N ALA A 28 -6.60 -7.54 3.00
CA ALA A 28 -5.90 -6.61 3.90
C ALA A 28 -4.39 -6.53 3.60
N LEU A 29 -3.86 -5.32 3.63
CA LEU A 29 -2.44 -5.01 3.43
C LEU A 29 -1.80 -4.57 4.74
N HIS A 30 -0.75 -5.26 5.18
CA HIS A 30 0.06 -4.90 6.33
C HIS A 30 1.41 -4.35 5.87
N LEU A 31 1.82 -3.19 6.36
CA LEU A 31 3.13 -2.58 6.10
C LEU A 31 3.95 -2.55 7.38
N VAL A 32 5.03 -3.32 7.44
CA VAL A 32 5.91 -3.36 8.62
C VAL A 32 7.14 -2.50 8.36
N GLY A 33 7.33 -1.48 9.20
CA GLY A 33 8.38 -0.47 9.05
C GLY A 33 9.79 -0.90 9.48
N PRO A 34 10.81 -0.05 9.23
CA PRO A 34 10.73 1.20 8.45
C PRO A 34 10.43 0.99 6.96
N LEU A 35 9.67 1.92 6.38
CA LEU A 35 9.47 2.00 4.93
C LEU A 35 10.61 2.80 4.28
N GLY A 36 11.00 2.44 3.06
CA GLY A 36 11.95 3.21 2.26
C GLY A 36 11.34 4.42 1.55
N PHE A 37 10.09 4.76 1.82
CA PHE A 37 9.34 5.86 1.20
C PHE A 37 8.29 6.44 2.16
N GLU A 38 7.83 7.65 1.86
CA GLU A 38 6.76 8.31 2.60
C GLU A 38 5.38 7.96 2.01
N ILE A 39 4.42 7.67 2.89
CA ILE A 39 3.01 7.55 2.55
C ILE A 39 2.32 8.83 3.02
N SER A 40 2.07 9.76 2.10
CA SER A 40 1.26 10.95 2.38
C SER A 40 0.37 11.29 1.20
N ASP A 41 -0.75 11.97 1.47
CA ASP A 41 -1.75 12.36 0.46
C ASP A 41 -1.13 13.03 -0.77
N ARG A 42 -0.09 13.84 -0.57
CA ARG A 42 0.62 14.50 -1.67
C ARG A 42 1.28 13.47 -2.60
N TYR A 43 1.99 12.49 -2.05
CA TYR A 43 2.67 11.47 -2.84
C TYR A 43 1.68 10.49 -3.48
N LEU A 44 0.64 10.10 -2.75
CA LEU A 44 -0.41 9.22 -3.25
C LEU A 44 -1.16 9.82 -4.44
N LYS A 45 -1.60 11.10 -4.32
CA LYS A 45 -2.25 11.83 -5.42
C LYS A 45 -1.32 11.98 -6.63
N ARG A 46 -0.04 12.31 -6.40
CA ARG A 46 0.94 12.44 -7.49
C ARG A 46 1.22 11.12 -8.21
N ALA A 47 1.15 10.00 -7.49
CA ALA A 47 1.32 8.66 -8.05
C ALA A 47 0.04 8.12 -8.71
N GLY A 48 -1.07 8.86 -8.68
CA GLY A 48 -2.35 8.42 -9.25
C GLY A 48 -2.98 7.26 -8.48
N LEU A 49 -2.75 7.16 -7.16
CA LEU A 49 -3.31 6.11 -6.32
C LEU A 49 -4.66 6.56 -5.74
N ASP A 50 -5.63 6.77 -6.63
CA ASP A 50 -7.03 7.09 -6.29
C ASP A 50 -7.71 5.99 -5.48
N TYR A 51 -7.28 4.74 -5.62
CA TYR A 51 -7.80 3.60 -4.89
C TYR A 51 -7.34 3.50 -3.42
N TRP A 52 -6.39 4.34 -2.98
CA TRP A 52 -5.71 4.13 -1.70
C TRP A 52 -6.66 4.15 -0.49
N GLU A 53 -7.75 4.92 -0.58
CA GLU A 53 -8.80 4.99 0.45
C GLU A 53 -9.58 3.67 0.63
N TYR A 54 -9.56 2.78 -0.37
CA TYR A 54 -10.23 1.47 -0.32
C TYR A 54 -9.29 0.35 0.14
N VAL A 55 -8.03 0.66 0.46
CA VAL A 55 -7.08 -0.32 1.00
C VAL A 55 -7.37 -0.50 2.49
N ASP A 56 -7.73 -1.71 2.89
CA ASP A 56 -7.73 -2.11 4.30
C ASP A 56 -6.27 -2.20 4.76
N LEU A 57 -5.74 -1.07 5.25
CA LEU A 57 -4.34 -0.85 5.54
C LEU A 57 -4.06 -0.98 7.04
N HIS A 58 -3.12 -1.84 7.39
CA HIS A 58 -2.53 -1.95 8.72
C HIS A 58 -1.06 -1.54 8.66
N TYR A 59 -0.62 -0.75 9.64
CA TYR A 59 0.74 -0.25 9.77
C TYR A 59 1.33 -0.62 11.13
#